data_AF-A0A1S1PBD9-F1
#
_entry.id   AF-A0A1S1PBD9-F1
#
_cell.length_a   1.000
_cell.length_b   1.000
_cell.length_c   1.000
_cell.angle_alpha   90.00
_cell.angle_beta   90.00
_cell.angle_gamma   90.00
#
_symmetry.space_group_name_H-M   'P 1'
#
loop_
_entity.id
_entity.type
_entity.pdbx_description
1 polymer ?
#
loop_
_entity_poly.entity_id
_entity_poly.type
_entity_poly.pdbx_seq_one_letter_code
_entity_poly.pdbx_strand_id
1 'polypeptide(L)'
;MTDAAHDDPGGWVERRPEQRGTGPGRARPPAAVAAAAGAAGPLVIAGLLALIWVGYVAPIAHFDVDVFLRAGAAVADGRDPYPPPGTPEVYSGFAFVYPYLVSLPFVPLSALPGAAELFIALSVVALLAACRLAGAGRWTFALVLTASCTITGLQMGTLNALLFCGLVALWRLRDVPVAAGVLTAVLVYSKLFLVPVVLWLALTRRPRATVVALVTLAALFGVGEIYSPVAAHTYADMLSVLAREEAPDGLSLTGLLMNVGLGLGAATWGARAAAGLLLAGCLWRARGRSRAGGDGLLFAGVVAAALVASPIVWSHYLLLLVAPLLAITRGGPGHPAAPGDPDLPLALFTGGSWLLVTPHLSTPIDLLVAAVVLGPLVALPLVRTARRRREGRPADPDQATEPDHVAGSGHGAEPAVAAPAVAVPGSPVPGLAAAEPVAAPRMAMTALRAVLVAALVGGVGAVCWIAARARGEDARVVGAYGALVGTLALLAWAVGASRDRGAAQPGPAGPLGPVSPRRRRVRWPVPMPATGALRTRTGRVHPQ
;
A
#
# COMPACT_ATOMS: atom_id res chain seq x y z
N MET A 1 -58.51 -24.42 41.50
CA MET A 1 -58.39 -23.48 40.37
C MET A 1 -56.91 -23.29 40.10
N THR A 2 -56.14 -24.32 39.73
CA THR A 2 -56.05 -25.00 38.42
C THR A 2 -55.79 -24.03 37.27
N ASP A 3 -54.50 -23.80 36.99
CA ASP A 3 -54.00 -23.86 35.62
C ASP A 3 -52.58 -24.43 35.63
N ALA A 4 -52.48 -25.63 35.07
CA ALA A 4 -51.28 -26.42 34.91
C ALA A 4 -50.94 -26.44 33.41
N ALA A 5 -49.72 -26.03 33.06
CA ALA A 5 -49.12 -26.25 31.76
C ALA A 5 -47.73 -26.85 32.02
N HIS A 6 -47.65 -28.18 32.10
CA HIS A 6 -47.21 -29.08 31.03
C HIS A 6 -45.75 -28.83 30.62
N ASP A 7 -44.85 -29.20 31.53
CA ASP A 7 -43.44 -29.46 31.24
C ASP A 7 -43.34 -30.79 30.48
N ASP A 8 -42.82 -30.73 29.26
CA ASP A 8 -42.56 -31.86 28.38
C ASP A 8 -41.13 -32.40 28.62
N PRO A 9 -40.94 -33.62 29.19
CA PRO A 9 -39.61 -34.21 29.36
C PRO A 9 -39.18 -34.88 28.04
N GLY A 10 -38.96 -34.05 27.02
CA GLY A 10 -38.50 -34.48 25.70
C GLY A 10 -37.03 -34.89 25.70
N GLY A 11 -36.78 -36.19 25.87
CA GLY A 11 -35.72 -36.96 25.19
C GLY A 11 -34.29 -36.41 25.27
N TRP A 12 -33.54 -36.89 26.26
CA TRP A 12 -32.08 -36.92 26.20
C TRP A 12 -31.66 -37.86 25.07
N VAL A 13 -31.55 -37.34 23.85
CA VAL A 13 -30.86 -38.03 22.75
C VAL A 13 -29.39 -38.08 23.15
N GLU A 14 -29.01 -39.24 23.68
CA GLU A 14 -27.64 -39.66 23.94
C GLU A 14 -26.87 -39.60 22.62
N ARG A 15 -26.23 -38.44 22.35
CA ARG A 15 -25.34 -38.28 21.21
C ARG A 15 -24.18 -39.23 21.44
N ARG A 16 -24.19 -40.36 20.74
CA ARG A 16 -23.01 -41.23 20.59
C ARG A 16 -21.81 -40.32 20.30
N PRO A 17 -20.70 -40.43 21.05
CA PRO A 17 -19.47 -39.76 20.68
C PRO A 17 -19.07 -40.30 19.32
N GLU A 18 -19.29 -39.50 18.27
CA GLU A 18 -18.66 -39.73 16.98
C GLU A 18 -17.17 -39.92 17.27
N GLN A 19 -16.70 -41.15 17.07
CA GLN A 19 -15.30 -41.48 16.97
C GLN A 19 -14.75 -40.61 15.84
N ARG A 20 -14.28 -39.41 16.21
CA ARG A 20 -13.45 -38.59 15.35
C ARG A 20 -12.22 -39.43 15.07
N GLY A 21 -12.25 -40.09 13.91
CA GLY A 21 -11.12 -40.84 13.39
C GLY A 21 -9.87 -40.00 13.59
N THR A 22 -8.91 -40.57 14.30
CA THR A 22 -7.58 -40.01 14.52
C THR A 22 -6.90 -39.94 13.16
N GLY A 23 -7.21 -38.91 12.38
CA GLY A 23 -6.50 -38.60 11.16
C GLY A 23 -5.01 -38.53 11.46
N PRO A 24 -4.14 -39.01 10.56
CA PRO A 24 -2.72 -39.15 10.81
C PRO A 24 -2.17 -37.85 11.39
N GLY A 25 -1.77 -37.92 12.66
CA GLY A 25 -1.39 -36.76 13.45
C GLY A 25 -0.26 -36.04 12.75
N ARG A 26 -0.56 -34.88 12.13
CA ARG A 26 0.48 -33.98 11.62
C ARG A 26 1.38 -33.62 12.78
N ALA A 27 2.57 -34.24 12.81
CA ALA A 27 3.58 -34.00 13.82
C ALA A 27 3.80 -32.49 13.91
N ARG A 28 3.48 -31.91 15.08
CA ARG A 28 3.77 -30.49 15.31
C ARG A 28 5.29 -30.33 15.23
N PRO A 29 5.81 -29.39 14.43
CA PRO A 29 7.23 -29.14 14.38
C PRO A 29 7.74 -28.83 15.80
N PRO A 30 8.94 -29.30 16.18
CA PRO A 30 9.49 -29.10 17.51
C PRO A 30 9.54 -27.61 17.84
N ALA A 31 9.15 -27.25 19.07
CA ALA A 31 9.02 -25.85 19.53
C ALA A 31 10.27 -24.99 19.28
N ALA A 32 11.46 -25.61 19.28
CA ALA A 32 12.73 -24.97 18.98
C ALA A 32 12.81 -24.42 17.54
N VAL A 33 12.27 -25.13 16.54
CA VAL A 33 12.28 -24.67 15.13
C VAL A 33 11.34 -23.48 14.95
N ALA A 34 10.20 -23.47 15.66
CA ALA A 34 9.28 -22.34 15.65
C ALA A 34 9.88 -21.09 16.31
N ALA A 35 10.61 -21.26 17.43
CA ALA A 35 11.30 -20.18 18.11
C ALA A 35 12.45 -19.59 17.26
N ALA A 36 13.28 -20.45 16.66
CA ALA A 36 14.36 -20.01 15.78
C ALA A 36 13.84 -19.26 14.53
N ALA A 37 12.75 -19.73 13.92
CA ALA A 37 12.10 -19.04 12.82
C ALA A 37 11.48 -17.69 13.23
N GLY A 38 11.10 -17.54 14.51
CA GLY A 38 10.65 -16.27 15.09
C GLY A 38 11.78 -15.25 15.26
N ALA A 39 12.93 -15.69 15.79
CA ALA A 39 14.09 -14.84 16.06
C ALA A 39 14.87 -14.42 14.80
N ALA A 40 14.84 -15.23 13.73
CA ALA A 40 15.50 -14.90 12.47
C ALA A 40 14.90 -13.64 11.79
N GLY A 41 13.62 -13.34 12.04
CA GLY A 41 12.93 -12.21 11.42
C GLY A 41 13.57 -10.85 11.75
N PRO A 42 13.67 -10.47 13.03
CA PRO A 42 14.34 -9.23 13.44
C PRO A 42 15.79 -9.12 12.95
N LEU A 43 16.55 -10.22 12.97
CA LEU A 43 17.94 -10.24 12.48
C LEU A 43 18.02 -9.96 10.98
N VAL A 44 17.12 -10.54 10.18
CA VAL A 44 17.05 -10.25 8.73
C VAL A 44 16.72 -8.77 8.48
N ILE A 45 15.75 -8.21 9.22
CA ILE A 45 15.41 -6.79 9.08
C ILE A 45 16.58 -5.90 9.51
N ALA A 46 17.25 -6.21 10.62
CA ALA A 46 18.43 -5.48 11.07
C ALA A 46 19.58 -5.58 10.06
N GLY A 47 19.82 -6.76 9.47
CA GLY A 47 20.82 -6.95 8.42
C GLY A 47 20.49 -6.15 7.15
N LEU A 48 19.22 -6.11 6.74
CA LEU A 48 18.78 -5.28 5.62
C LEU A 48 18.96 -3.78 5.92
N LEU A 49 18.61 -3.34 7.13
CA LEU A 49 18.82 -1.95 7.55
C LEU A 49 20.31 -1.58 7.54
N ALA A 50 21.17 -2.44 8.06
CA ALA A 50 22.61 -2.23 8.05
C ALA A 50 23.16 -2.15 6.61
N LEU A 51 22.71 -3.06 5.73
CA LEU A 51 23.08 -3.05 4.31
C LEU A 51 22.63 -1.75 3.63
N ILE A 52 21.38 -1.33 3.84
CA ILE A 52 20.83 -0.10 3.27
C ILE A 52 21.59 1.12 3.78
N TRP A 53 21.84 1.16 5.09
CA TRP A 53 22.55 2.26 5.73
C TRP A 53 23.96 2.41 5.18
N VAL A 54 24.76 1.34 5.23
CA VAL A 54 26.16 1.37 4.81
C VAL A 54 26.30 1.53 3.29
N GLY A 55 25.49 0.81 2.51
CA GLY A 55 25.62 0.76 1.06
C GLY A 55 25.00 1.96 0.32
N TYR A 56 23.96 2.58 0.87
CA TYR A 56 23.20 3.60 0.15
C TYR A 56 23.01 4.92 0.91
N VAL A 57 22.76 4.89 2.22
CA VAL A 57 22.33 6.10 2.95
C VAL A 57 23.52 6.89 3.49
N ALA A 58 24.39 6.26 4.28
CA ALA A 58 25.52 6.91 4.93
C ALA A 58 26.54 7.58 3.97
N PRO A 59 26.79 7.07 2.75
CA PRO A 59 27.73 7.71 1.82
C PRO A 59 27.25 9.04 1.21
N ILE A 60 25.99 9.44 1.42
CA ILE A 60 25.37 10.56 0.71
C ILE A 60 24.96 11.66 1.70
N ALA A 61 25.23 12.91 1.34
CA ALA A 61 24.74 14.07 2.08
C ALA A 61 23.20 14.09 2.08
N HIS A 62 22.62 14.33 3.25
CA HIS A 62 21.16 14.31 3.43
C HIS A 62 20.55 15.67 3.06
N PHE A 63 20.48 15.94 1.76
CA PHE A 63 20.16 17.27 1.25
C PHE A 63 18.83 17.85 1.76
N ASP A 64 17.73 17.10 1.76
CA ASP A 64 16.42 17.61 2.19
C ASP A 64 16.38 17.86 3.70
N VAL A 65 16.97 17.00 4.53
CA VAL A 65 16.99 17.25 5.98
C VAL A 65 17.82 18.47 6.32
N ASP A 66 18.91 18.73 5.60
CA ASP A 66 19.69 19.96 5.76
C ASP A 66 18.84 21.20 5.44
N VAL A 67 17.96 21.14 4.44
CA VAL A 67 16.99 22.22 4.16
C VAL A 67 16.10 22.47 5.37
N PHE A 68 15.54 21.42 5.97
CA PHE A 68 14.66 21.55 7.13
C PHE A 68 15.40 22.05 8.38
N LEU A 69 16.62 21.56 8.63
CA LEU A 69 17.44 21.97 9.77
C LEU A 69 17.89 23.42 9.64
N ARG A 70 18.28 23.87 8.43
CA ARG A 70 18.60 25.28 8.18
C ARG A 70 17.39 26.18 8.37
N ALA A 71 16.20 25.76 7.91
CA ALA A 71 14.97 26.49 8.15
C ALA A 71 14.63 26.56 9.65
N GLY A 72 14.77 25.46 10.38
CA GLY A 72 14.61 25.42 11.84
C GLY A 72 15.58 26.38 12.56
N ALA A 73 16.85 26.36 12.20
CA ALA A 73 17.86 27.27 12.75
C ALA A 73 17.58 28.74 12.40
N ALA A 74 17.16 29.03 11.18
CA ALA A 74 16.76 30.38 10.78
C ALA A 74 15.60 30.90 11.64
N VAL A 75 14.55 30.09 11.82
CA VAL A 75 13.42 30.46 12.68
C VAL A 75 13.82 30.62 14.14
N ALA A 76 14.71 29.76 14.66
CA ALA A 76 15.25 29.88 16.01
C ALA A 76 15.93 31.24 16.26
N ASP A 77 16.64 31.74 15.24
CA ASP A 77 17.34 33.01 15.28
C ASP A 77 16.46 34.22 14.88
N GLY A 78 15.16 34.01 14.66
CA GLY A 78 14.24 35.07 14.21
C GLY A 78 14.49 35.54 12.77
N ARG A 79 15.11 34.71 11.94
CA ARG A 79 15.41 34.98 10.52
C ARG A 79 14.37 34.31 9.60
N ASP A 80 14.26 34.83 8.38
CA ASP A 80 13.41 34.25 7.35
C ASP A 80 13.97 32.87 6.89
N PRO A 81 13.19 31.77 6.98
CA PRO A 81 13.62 30.47 6.47
C PRO A 81 13.51 30.35 4.93
N TYR A 82 12.83 31.28 4.26
CA TYR A 82 12.62 31.25 2.82
C TYR A 82 13.77 31.95 2.07
N PRO A 83 14.14 31.46 0.88
CA PRO A 83 15.03 32.21 0.00
C PRO A 83 14.34 33.47 -0.52
N PRO A 84 15.10 34.51 -0.92
CA PRO A 84 14.54 35.69 -1.57
C PRO A 84 13.72 35.29 -2.82
N PRO A 85 12.45 35.73 -2.93
CA PRO A 85 11.63 35.38 -4.09
C PRO A 85 12.24 35.87 -5.41
N GLY A 86 12.17 35.02 -6.44
CA GLY A 86 12.64 35.34 -7.79
C GLY A 86 14.15 35.16 -8.03
N THR A 87 14.89 34.66 -7.05
CA THR A 87 16.32 34.38 -7.19
C THR A 87 16.60 32.91 -7.51
N PRO A 88 17.77 32.57 -8.07
CA PRO A 88 18.15 31.18 -8.37
C PRO A 88 18.13 30.23 -7.18
N GLU A 89 18.26 30.76 -5.96
CA GLU A 89 18.20 29.98 -4.74
C GLU A 89 16.87 29.24 -4.58
N VAL A 90 15.75 29.83 -5.06
CA VAL A 90 14.40 29.23 -5.00
C VAL A 90 14.34 27.86 -5.67
N TYR A 91 15.03 27.68 -6.79
CA TYR A 91 15.03 26.45 -7.60
C TYR A 91 16.39 25.76 -7.62
N SER A 92 17.16 25.93 -6.55
CA SER A 92 18.46 25.27 -6.37
C SER A 92 18.34 23.80 -5.95
N GLY A 93 17.14 23.29 -5.70
CA GLY A 93 16.90 22.03 -4.99
C GLY A 93 17.15 22.08 -3.47
N PHE A 94 17.70 23.19 -2.93
CA PHE A 94 18.09 23.32 -1.52
C PHE A 94 17.27 24.36 -0.74
N ALA A 95 16.23 24.91 -1.36
CA ALA A 95 15.35 25.90 -0.75
C ALA A 95 14.30 25.25 0.16
N PHE A 96 14.03 25.89 1.30
CA PHE A 96 12.88 25.55 2.11
C PHE A 96 11.61 26.08 1.43
N VAL A 97 10.81 25.18 0.85
CA VAL A 97 9.61 25.52 0.08
C VAL A 97 8.33 25.01 0.74
N TYR A 98 8.39 24.67 2.01
CA TYR A 98 7.27 24.13 2.77
C TYR A 98 6.50 25.25 3.50
N PRO A 99 5.21 25.03 3.85
CA PRO A 99 4.49 26.00 4.67
C PRO A 99 5.19 26.27 5.99
N TYR A 100 5.13 27.51 6.47
CA TYR A 100 6.00 28.03 7.52
C TYR A 100 6.03 27.15 8.78
N LEU A 101 4.87 26.67 9.26
CA LEU A 101 4.81 25.88 10.50
C LEU A 101 5.47 24.50 10.38
N VAL A 102 5.81 24.04 9.16
CA VAL A 102 6.59 22.80 8.95
C VAL A 102 8.02 22.95 9.44
N SER A 103 8.56 24.18 9.53
CA SER A 103 9.90 24.44 10.07
C SER A 103 9.97 24.28 11.60
N LEU A 104 8.86 24.48 12.32
CA LEU A 104 8.87 24.55 13.79
C LEU A 104 9.35 23.26 14.48
N PRO A 105 8.96 22.04 14.05
CA PRO A 105 9.52 20.82 14.61
C PRO A 105 11.04 20.69 14.44
N PHE A 106 11.61 21.39 13.47
CA PHE A 106 13.05 21.38 13.19
C PHE A 106 13.83 22.41 14.00
N VAL A 107 13.18 23.38 14.65
CA VAL A 107 13.82 24.35 15.56
C VAL A 107 14.58 23.65 16.71
N PRO A 108 13.97 22.75 17.51
CA PRO A 108 14.72 22.03 18.53
C PRO A 108 15.67 20.99 17.94
N LEU A 109 15.36 20.44 16.76
CA LEU A 109 16.18 19.41 16.12
C LEU A 109 17.48 20.00 15.57
N SER A 110 17.46 21.21 15.00
CA SER A 110 18.64 21.89 14.46
C SER A 110 19.68 22.27 15.51
N ALA A 111 19.30 22.30 16.79
CA ALA A 111 20.22 22.54 17.90
C ALA A 111 20.99 21.29 18.33
N LEU A 112 20.62 20.09 17.87
CA LEU A 112 21.23 18.84 18.30
C LEU A 112 22.44 18.47 17.42
N PRO A 113 23.53 17.96 18.02
CA PRO A 113 24.58 17.30 17.23
C PRO A 113 24.01 16.01 16.61
N GLY A 114 24.30 15.77 15.33
CA GLY A 114 23.78 14.60 14.61
C GLY A 114 22.27 14.64 14.33
N ALA A 115 21.70 15.85 14.18
CA ALA A 115 20.28 16.06 13.94
C ALA A 115 19.77 15.36 12.68
N ALA A 116 20.59 15.32 11.62
CA ALA A 116 20.25 14.66 10.38
C ALA A 116 20.10 13.15 10.59
N GLU A 117 21.08 12.50 11.23
CA GLU A 117 21.08 11.08 11.55
C GLU A 117 19.91 10.71 12.46
N LEU A 118 19.59 11.55 13.45
CA LEU A 118 18.43 11.38 14.30
C LEU A 118 17.13 11.45 13.48
N PHE A 119 17.00 12.38 12.54
CA PHE A 119 15.85 12.47 11.66
C PHE A 119 15.72 11.24 10.74
N ILE A 120 16.82 10.74 10.20
CA ILE A 120 16.80 9.50 9.41
C ILE A 120 16.39 8.30 10.28
N ALA A 121 16.90 8.19 11.50
CA ALA A 121 16.49 7.14 12.44
C ALA A 121 14.99 7.21 12.75
N LEU A 122 14.46 8.41 12.99
CA LEU A 122 13.01 8.64 13.17
C LEU A 122 12.21 8.26 11.91
N SER A 123 12.74 8.55 10.73
CA SER A 123 12.14 8.16 9.45
C SER A 123 12.07 6.63 9.30
N VAL A 124 13.14 5.91 9.65
CA VAL A 124 13.14 4.43 9.69
C VAL A 124 12.09 3.93 10.68
N VAL A 125 12.05 4.48 11.90
CA VAL A 125 11.03 4.12 12.89
C VAL A 125 9.61 4.36 12.35
N ALA A 126 9.38 5.44 11.63
CA ALA A 126 8.10 5.75 11.00
C ALA A 126 7.70 4.71 9.93
N LEU A 127 8.65 4.26 9.09
CA LEU A 127 8.41 3.19 8.11
C LEU A 127 8.01 1.87 8.80
N LEU A 128 8.71 1.50 9.87
CA LEU A 128 8.43 0.31 10.65
C LEU A 128 7.07 0.42 11.35
N ALA A 129 6.79 1.58 11.98
CA ALA A 129 5.53 1.86 12.65
C ALA A 129 4.35 1.80 11.67
N ALA A 130 4.49 2.37 10.47
CA ALA A 130 3.51 2.31 9.41
C ALA A 130 3.20 0.86 9.00
N CYS A 131 4.24 0.05 8.75
CA CYS A 131 4.06 -1.38 8.44
C CYS A 131 3.35 -2.12 9.59
N ARG A 132 3.77 -1.89 10.83
CA ARG A 132 3.15 -2.50 12.01
C ARG A 132 1.69 -2.10 12.18
N LEU A 133 1.38 -0.82 11.94
CA LEU A 133 0.04 -0.25 12.01
C LEU A 133 -0.86 -0.79 10.89
N ALA A 134 -0.30 -1.05 9.70
CA ALA A 134 -0.95 -1.74 8.61
C ALA A 134 -1.21 -3.23 8.90
N GLY A 135 -0.75 -3.78 10.03
CA GLY A 135 -0.86 -5.20 10.36
C GLY A 135 0.06 -6.06 9.49
N ALA A 136 1.21 -5.50 9.10
CA ALA A 136 2.15 -6.17 8.22
C ALA A 136 3.00 -7.23 8.92
N GLY A 137 3.38 -8.25 8.15
CA GLY A 137 4.39 -9.23 8.55
C GLY A 137 5.77 -8.82 8.05
N ARG A 138 6.83 -9.46 8.58
CA ARG A 138 8.25 -9.19 8.29
C ARG A 138 8.60 -9.04 6.81
N TRP A 139 7.92 -9.77 5.92
CA TRP A 139 8.18 -9.69 4.48
C TRP A 139 7.84 -8.32 3.89
N THR A 140 6.73 -7.73 4.32
CA THR A 140 6.37 -6.36 3.94
C THR A 140 7.39 -5.36 4.46
N PHE A 141 7.89 -5.53 5.69
CA PHE A 141 8.92 -4.64 6.22
C PHE A 141 10.14 -4.66 5.30
N ALA A 142 10.60 -5.86 4.93
CA ALA A 142 11.70 -6.00 3.98
C ALA A 142 11.38 -5.31 2.65
N LEU A 143 10.24 -5.61 2.02
CA LEU A 143 9.84 -5.00 0.75
C LEU A 143 9.75 -3.47 0.79
N VAL A 144 9.16 -2.89 1.84
CA VAL A 144 9.08 -1.43 1.99
C VAL A 144 10.47 -0.82 2.17
N LEU A 145 11.29 -1.38 3.06
CA LEU A 145 12.64 -0.88 3.32
C LEU A 145 13.52 -0.96 2.07
N THR A 146 13.39 -2.04 1.30
CA THR A 146 14.21 -2.27 0.12
C THR A 146 13.65 -1.66 -1.16
N ALA A 147 12.50 -0.97 -1.14
CA ALA A 147 12.01 -0.26 -2.32
C ALA A 147 12.93 0.93 -2.63
N SER A 148 13.29 1.14 -3.91
CA SER A 148 14.27 2.17 -4.27
C SER A 148 13.81 3.56 -3.85
N CYS A 149 12.52 3.88 -4.05
CA CYS A 149 11.93 5.14 -3.61
C CYS A 149 11.99 5.37 -2.09
N THR A 150 11.98 4.31 -1.27
CA THR A 150 12.20 4.39 0.17
C THR A 150 13.66 4.73 0.46
N ILE A 151 14.59 4.01 -0.17
CA ILE A 151 16.03 4.22 -0.01
C ILE A 151 16.39 5.64 -0.42
N THR A 152 15.95 6.11 -1.59
CA THR A 152 16.14 7.50 -2.04
C THR A 152 15.54 8.49 -1.05
N GLY A 153 14.35 8.22 -0.50
CA GLY A 153 13.73 9.07 0.51
C GLY A 153 14.55 9.19 1.80
N LEU A 154 15.25 8.12 2.19
CA LEU A 154 16.17 8.08 3.33
C LEU A 154 17.52 8.73 3.00
N GLN A 155 18.06 8.52 1.79
CA GLN A 155 19.29 9.19 1.32
C GLN A 155 19.15 10.71 1.42
N MET A 156 18.02 11.23 0.95
CA MET A 156 17.77 12.67 0.95
C MET A 156 17.32 13.21 2.32
N GLY A 157 16.78 12.37 3.21
CA GLY A 157 16.20 12.84 4.48
C GLY A 157 14.87 13.56 4.31
N THR A 158 13.99 13.00 3.49
CA THR A 158 12.70 13.61 3.14
C THR A 158 11.60 13.33 4.18
N LEU A 159 10.53 14.14 4.17
CA LEU A 159 9.34 13.90 5.01
C LEU A 159 8.52 12.64 4.61
N ASN A 160 8.86 11.96 3.51
CA ASN A 160 7.97 10.95 2.92
C ASN A 160 7.77 9.71 3.79
N ALA A 161 8.75 9.34 4.62
CA ALA A 161 8.57 8.25 5.59
C ALA A 161 7.50 8.59 6.64
N LEU A 162 7.49 9.84 7.12
CA LEU A 162 6.48 10.36 8.06
C LEU A 162 5.12 10.48 7.37
N LEU A 163 5.07 11.00 6.15
CA LEU A 163 3.83 11.11 5.36
C LEU A 163 3.23 9.73 5.05
N PHE A 164 4.06 8.73 4.70
CA PHE A 164 3.64 7.35 4.53
C PHE A 164 3.02 6.80 5.82
N CYS A 165 3.70 6.98 6.96
CA CYS A 165 3.16 6.59 8.27
C CYS A 165 1.83 7.29 8.57
N GLY A 166 1.74 8.59 8.32
CA GLY A 166 0.51 9.36 8.49
C GLY A 166 -0.62 8.90 7.57
N LEU A 167 -0.36 8.54 6.31
CA LEU A 167 -1.37 7.99 5.40
C LEU A 167 -1.88 6.62 5.87
N VAL A 168 -1.00 5.75 6.38
CA VAL A 168 -1.41 4.46 6.97
C VAL A 168 -2.21 4.68 8.26
N ALA A 169 -1.79 5.61 9.10
CA ALA A 169 -2.51 5.97 10.31
C ALA A 169 -3.89 6.58 9.99
N LEU A 170 -3.97 7.43 8.98
CA LEU A 170 -5.22 8.00 8.48
C LEU A 170 -6.17 6.90 8.00
N TRP A 171 -5.67 5.91 7.25
CA TRP A 171 -6.48 4.76 6.86
C TRP A 171 -7.03 4.00 8.08
N ARG A 172 -6.23 3.82 9.13
CA ARG A 172 -6.65 3.11 10.35
C ARG A 172 -7.60 3.93 11.22
N LEU A 173 -7.42 5.24 11.27
CA LEU A 173 -8.20 6.18 12.09
C LEU A 173 -9.36 6.82 11.33
N ARG A 174 -9.63 6.40 10.09
CA ARG A 174 -10.62 7.00 9.17
C ARG A 174 -12.03 7.14 9.75
N ASP A 175 -12.40 6.29 10.70
CA ASP A 175 -13.73 6.29 11.32
C ASP A 175 -13.76 7.08 12.66
N VAL A 176 -12.64 7.69 13.06
CA VAL A 176 -12.51 8.58 14.23
C VAL A 176 -12.42 10.02 13.70
N PRO A 177 -13.52 10.81 13.68
CA PRO A 177 -13.60 12.02 12.87
C PRO A 177 -12.54 13.07 13.20
N VAL A 178 -12.28 13.30 14.48
CA VAL A 178 -11.29 14.30 14.92
C VAL A 178 -9.89 13.86 14.52
N ALA A 179 -9.51 12.62 14.84
CA ALA A 179 -8.18 12.09 14.53
C ALA A 179 -7.93 12.02 13.01
N ALA A 180 -8.91 11.54 12.24
CA ALA A 180 -8.82 11.52 10.78
C ALA A 180 -8.70 12.93 10.19
N GLY A 181 -9.53 13.88 10.66
CA GLY A 181 -9.53 15.24 10.17
C GLY A 181 -8.21 15.98 10.45
N VAL A 182 -7.75 15.95 11.71
CA VAL A 182 -6.48 16.57 12.12
C VAL A 182 -5.31 15.95 11.35
N LEU A 183 -5.25 14.63 11.25
CA LEU A 183 -4.16 13.95 10.55
C LEU A 183 -4.17 14.26 9.04
N THR A 184 -5.34 14.34 8.41
CA THR A 184 -5.46 14.82 7.02
C THR A 184 -4.94 16.24 6.87
N ALA A 185 -5.31 17.16 7.77
CA ALA A 185 -4.83 18.54 7.71
C ALA A 185 -3.31 18.65 7.87
N VAL A 186 -2.72 17.91 8.81
CA VAL A 186 -1.26 17.85 9.01
C VAL A 186 -0.56 17.30 7.78
N LEU A 187 -1.03 16.19 7.20
CA LEU A 187 -0.46 15.62 5.97
C LEU A 187 -0.47 16.62 4.80
N VAL A 188 -1.61 17.29 4.59
CA VAL A 188 -1.77 18.28 3.52
C VAL A 188 -0.86 19.49 3.76
N TYR A 189 -0.84 20.01 5.00
CA TYR A 189 -0.01 21.16 5.34
C TYR A 189 1.49 20.84 5.22
N SER A 190 1.93 19.65 5.62
CA SER A 190 3.31 19.19 5.45
C SER A 190 3.71 19.02 3.98
N LYS A 191 2.76 18.71 3.09
CA LYS A 191 3.04 18.54 1.66
C LYS A 191 1.80 18.86 0.83
N LEU A 192 1.73 20.09 0.32
CA LEU A 192 0.52 20.68 -0.28
C LEU A 192 -0.07 19.87 -1.44
N PHE A 193 0.72 19.10 -2.19
CA PHE A 193 0.17 18.28 -3.27
C PHE A 193 -0.80 17.19 -2.77
N LEU A 194 -0.80 16.88 -1.47
CA LEU A 194 -1.74 15.93 -0.85
C LEU A 194 -3.16 16.49 -0.62
N VAL A 195 -3.47 17.73 -1.00
CA VAL A 195 -4.84 18.31 -0.91
C VAL A 195 -5.96 17.35 -1.36
N PRO A 196 -5.82 16.55 -2.45
CA PRO A 196 -6.86 15.60 -2.85
C PRO A 196 -7.25 14.56 -1.79
N VAL A 197 -6.40 14.30 -0.78
CA VAL A 197 -6.72 13.40 0.34
C VAL A 197 -7.93 13.90 1.16
N VAL A 198 -8.18 15.22 1.22
CA VAL A 198 -9.39 15.79 1.84
C VAL A 198 -10.66 15.29 1.13
N LEU A 199 -10.60 15.16 -0.20
CA LEU A 199 -11.73 14.67 -0.99
C LEU A 199 -12.08 13.23 -0.63
N TRP A 200 -11.13 12.39 -0.24
CA TRP A 200 -11.44 11.02 0.16
C TRP A 200 -12.35 10.96 1.38
N LEU A 201 -12.16 11.83 2.39
CA LEU A 201 -13.08 11.91 3.53
C LEU A 201 -14.50 12.31 3.09
N ALA A 202 -14.61 13.26 2.16
CA ALA A 202 -15.89 13.70 1.63
C ALA A 202 -16.58 12.60 0.80
N LEU A 203 -15.85 12.00 -0.15
CA LEU A 203 -16.34 10.97 -1.07
C LEU A 203 -16.77 9.68 -0.34
N THR A 204 -16.11 9.36 0.79
CA THR A 204 -16.47 8.20 1.62
C THR A 204 -17.53 8.50 2.69
N ARG A 205 -18.20 9.65 2.57
CA ARG A 205 -19.29 10.12 3.43
C ARG A 205 -18.88 10.25 4.90
N ARG A 206 -17.74 10.90 5.16
CA ARG A 206 -17.23 11.20 6.51
C ARG A 206 -17.25 12.71 6.78
N PRO A 207 -18.43 13.37 6.76
CA PRO A 207 -18.52 14.84 6.76
C PRO A 207 -17.88 15.49 7.99
N ARG A 208 -18.01 14.87 9.17
CA ARG A 208 -17.38 15.38 10.40
C ARG A 208 -15.86 15.42 10.29
N ALA A 209 -15.24 14.39 9.71
CA ALA A 209 -13.80 14.34 9.50
C ALA A 209 -13.36 15.39 8.46
N THR A 210 -14.14 15.54 7.39
CA THR A 210 -13.93 16.60 6.37
C THR A 210 -13.97 17.99 6.99
N VAL A 211 -14.98 18.31 7.80
CA VAL A 211 -15.08 19.62 8.47
C VAL A 211 -13.89 19.84 9.41
N VAL A 212 -13.52 18.85 10.22
CA VAL A 212 -12.35 18.96 11.09
C VAL A 212 -11.08 19.19 10.27
N ALA A 213 -10.89 18.47 9.16
CA ALA A 213 -9.75 18.66 8.28
C ALA A 213 -9.69 20.09 7.72
N LEU A 214 -10.81 20.60 7.21
CA LEU A 214 -10.90 21.95 6.65
C LEU A 214 -10.65 23.03 7.71
N VAL A 215 -11.27 22.93 8.89
CA VAL A 215 -11.07 23.88 9.99
C VAL A 215 -9.63 23.84 10.49
N THR A 216 -9.05 22.66 10.68
CA THR A 216 -7.65 22.52 11.13
C THR A 216 -6.70 23.07 10.08
N LEU A 217 -6.94 22.81 8.78
CA LEU A 217 -6.12 23.34 7.70
C LEU A 217 -6.20 24.87 7.62
N ALA A 218 -7.40 25.43 7.75
CA ALA A 218 -7.61 26.88 7.80
C ALA A 218 -6.89 27.50 9.01
N ALA A 219 -6.91 26.84 10.17
CA ALA A 219 -6.16 27.29 11.34
C ALA A 219 -4.64 27.23 11.12
N LEU A 220 -4.11 26.15 10.54
CA LEU A 220 -2.68 26.03 10.23
C LEU A 220 -2.22 27.08 9.22
N PHE A 221 -3.01 27.37 8.18
CA PHE A 221 -2.69 28.45 7.25
C PHE A 221 -2.86 29.83 7.86
N GLY A 222 -3.90 30.06 8.67
CA GLY A 222 -4.10 31.35 9.34
C GLY A 222 -3.00 31.66 10.34
N VAL A 223 -2.58 30.68 11.14
CA VAL A 223 -1.41 30.80 12.02
C VAL A 223 -0.14 30.95 11.19
N GLY A 224 0.00 30.18 10.11
CA GLY A 224 1.10 30.32 9.16
C GLY A 224 1.22 31.75 8.62
N GLU A 225 0.12 32.37 8.18
CA GLU A 225 0.10 33.74 7.66
C GLU A 225 0.46 34.79 8.72
N ILE A 226 0.02 34.59 9.97
CA ILE A 226 0.32 35.52 11.07
C ILE A 226 1.81 35.51 11.43
N TYR A 227 2.45 34.34 11.40
CA TYR A 227 3.84 34.17 11.86
C TYR A 227 4.88 34.07 10.74
N SER A 228 4.46 33.80 9.50
CA SER A 228 5.36 33.70 8.35
C SER A 228 5.93 35.08 8.00
N PRO A 229 7.24 35.19 7.73
CA PRO A 229 7.84 36.43 7.24
C PRO A 229 7.41 36.74 5.80
N VAL A 230 6.87 35.75 5.08
CA VAL A 230 6.41 35.85 3.70
C VAL A 230 4.89 35.68 3.65
N ALA A 231 4.21 36.61 2.98
CA ALA A 231 2.76 36.55 2.77
C ALA A 231 2.36 35.38 1.84
N ALA A 232 1.15 34.85 2.01
CA ALA A 232 0.67 33.69 1.25
C ALA A 232 0.77 33.82 -0.28
N HIS A 233 0.53 35.02 -0.83
CA HIS A 233 0.61 35.25 -2.27
C HIS A 233 2.06 35.16 -2.78
N THR A 234 3.01 35.79 -2.08
CA THR A 234 4.44 35.69 -2.39
C THR A 234 4.94 34.25 -2.28
N TYR A 235 4.48 33.50 -1.27
CA TYR A 235 4.76 32.07 -1.15
C TYR A 235 4.20 31.27 -2.34
N ALA A 236 2.98 31.57 -2.80
CA ALA A 236 2.38 30.93 -3.98
C ALA A 236 3.13 31.26 -5.28
N ASP A 237 3.63 32.49 -5.42
CA ASP A 237 4.47 32.89 -6.56
C ASP A 237 5.80 32.14 -6.55
N MET A 238 6.44 32.00 -5.38
CA MET A 238 7.65 31.20 -5.21
C MET A 238 7.44 29.73 -5.60
N LEU A 239 6.32 29.13 -5.20
CA LEU A 239 5.96 27.76 -5.64
C LEU A 239 5.72 27.66 -7.15
N SER A 240 5.21 28.73 -7.77
CA SER A 240 4.97 28.79 -9.21
C SER A 240 6.28 28.91 -10.01
N VAL A 241 7.26 29.66 -9.50
CA VAL A 241 8.62 29.72 -10.05
C VAL A 241 9.29 28.36 -9.89
N LEU A 242 9.27 27.78 -8.69
CA LEU A 242 9.80 26.43 -8.45
C LEU A 242 9.19 25.40 -9.40
N ALA A 243 7.86 25.41 -9.58
CA ALA A 243 7.18 24.51 -10.50
C ALA A 243 7.59 24.70 -11.96
N ARG A 244 7.95 25.92 -12.38
CA ARG A 244 8.42 26.19 -13.73
C ARG A 244 9.79 25.58 -13.99
N GLU A 245 10.69 25.73 -13.03
CA GLU A 245 12.09 25.34 -13.18
C GLU A 245 12.29 23.83 -12.90
N GLU A 246 11.61 23.27 -11.90
CA GLU A 246 11.85 21.89 -11.44
C GLU A 246 10.91 20.84 -12.07
N ALA A 247 9.76 21.24 -12.61
CA ALA A 247 8.83 20.26 -13.20
C ALA A 247 9.45 19.44 -14.34
N PRO A 248 10.22 20.02 -15.29
CA PRO A 248 10.86 19.29 -16.38
C PRO A 248 11.79 18.16 -15.93
N ASP A 249 12.45 18.34 -14.79
CA ASP A 249 13.39 17.37 -14.19
C ASP A 249 12.70 16.30 -13.33
N GLY A 250 11.43 16.53 -12.98
CA GLY A 250 10.64 15.61 -12.15
C GLY A 250 10.01 14.44 -12.92
N LEU A 251 9.44 13.51 -12.15
CA LEU A 251 8.64 12.38 -12.65
C LEU A 251 7.15 12.72 -12.82
N SER A 252 6.79 14.00 -12.79
CA SER A 252 5.39 14.43 -12.82
C SER A 252 4.80 14.35 -14.23
N LEU A 253 3.48 14.21 -14.33
CA LEU A 253 2.79 14.33 -15.62
C LEU A 253 2.95 15.76 -16.19
N THR A 254 3.03 16.77 -15.33
CA THR A 254 3.31 18.15 -15.75
C THR A 254 4.67 18.27 -16.44
N GLY A 255 5.73 17.71 -15.84
CA GLY A 255 7.07 17.66 -16.43
C GLY A 255 7.11 16.90 -17.74
N LEU A 256 6.48 15.73 -17.79
CA LEU A 256 6.32 14.95 -19.02
C LEU A 256 5.68 15.78 -20.14
N LEU A 257 4.60 16.50 -19.84
CA LEU A 257 3.89 17.35 -20.78
C LEU A 257 4.72 18.57 -21.22
N MET A 258 5.54 19.13 -20.33
CA MET A 258 6.47 20.21 -20.66
C MET A 258 7.60 19.73 -21.58
N ASN A 259 8.15 18.54 -21.33
CA ASN A 259 9.21 17.94 -22.16
C ASN A 259 8.72 17.58 -23.58
N VAL A 260 7.40 17.39 -23.77
CA VAL A 260 6.80 17.28 -25.11
C VAL A 260 6.34 18.64 -25.70
N GLY A 261 6.71 19.74 -25.05
CA GLY A 261 6.61 21.11 -25.56
C GLY A 261 5.37 21.90 -25.14
N LEU A 262 4.59 21.44 -24.15
CA LEU A 262 3.51 22.26 -23.60
C LEU A 262 4.06 23.30 -22.62
N GLY A 263 3.50 24.51 -22.60
CA GLY A 263 3.79 25.49 -21.55
C GLY A 263 3.27 25.02 -20.19
N LEU A 264 3.89 25.49 -19.10
CA LEU A 264 3.58 25.10 -17.70
C LEU A 264 2.08 25.14 -17.39
N GLY A 265 1.38 26.20 -17.82
CA GLY A 265 -0.06 26.35 -17.57
C GLY A 265 -0.89 25.24 -18.22
N ALA A 266 -0.66 24.98 -19.51
CA ALA A 266 -1.36 23.93 -20.26
C ALA A 266 -1.02 22.54 -19.72
N ALA A 267 0.26 22.28 -19.42
CA ALA A 267 0.73 21.04 -18.82
C ALA A 267 0.07 20.78 -17.45
N THR A 268 0.05 21.79 -16.57
CA THR A 268 -0.55 21.69 -15.23
C THR A 268 -2.05 21.42 -15.30
N TRP A 269 -2.79 22.13 -16.15
CA TRP A 269 -4.22 21.89 -16.33
C TRP A 269 -4.51 20.53 -16.96
N GLY A 270 -3.70 20.09 -17.92
CA GLY A 270 -3.77 18.74 -18.48
C GLY A 270 -3.57 17.66 -17.42
N ALA A 271 -2.57 17.82 -16.56
CA ALA A 271 -2.28 16.92 -15.46
C ALA A 271 -3.43 16.86 -14.42
N ARG A 272 -3.99 18.02 -14.04
CA ARG A 272 -5.16 18.13 -13.15
C ARG A 272 -6.41 17.51 -13.76
N ALA A 273 -6.66 17.71 -15.05
CA ALA A 273 -7.77 17.07 -15.76
C ALA A 273 -7.63 15.54 -15.76
N ALA A 274 -6.42 15.02 -16.04
CA ALA A 274 -6.13 13.59 -15.96
C ALA A 274 -6.37 13.03 -14.55
N ALA A 275 -5.91 13.73 -13.51
CA ALA A 275 -6.16 13.36 -12.12
C ALA A 275 -7.66 13.37 -11.76
N GLY A 276 -8.42 14.35 -12.26
CA GLY A 276 -9.87 14.42 -12.09
C GLY A 276 -10.61 13.25 -12.76
N LEU A 277 -10.24 12.92 -14.00
CA LEU A 277 -10.79 11.76 -14.73
C LEU A 277 -10.47 10.45 -14.01
N LEU A 278 -9.24 10.30 -13.52
CA LEU A 278 -8.81 9.15 -12.74
C LEU A 278 -9.63 8.97 -11.47
N LEU A 279 -9.85 10.06 -10.72
CA LEU A 279 -10.66 10.05 -9.50
C LEU A 279 -12.15 9.77 -9.81
N ALA A 280 -12.69 10.37 -10.87
CA ALA A 280 -14.05 10.11 -11.33
C ALA A 280 -14.24 8.63 -11.72
N GLY A 281 -13.27 8.04 -12.41
CA GLY A 281 -13.25 6.61 -12.73
C GLY A 281 -13.23 5.73 -11.48
N CYS A 282 -12.40 6.06 -10.50
CA CYS A 282 -12.38 5.37 -9.20
C CYS A 282 -13.72 5.48 -8.47
N LEU A 283 -14.34 6.66 -8.46
CA LEU A 283 -15.65 6.90 -7.85
C LEU A 283 -16.76 6.11 -8.54
N TRP A 284 -16.83 6.16 -9.87
CA TRP A 284 -17.81 5.40 -10.65
C TRP A 284 -17.69 3.90 -10.35
N ARG A 285 -16.46 3.38 -10.33
CA ARG A 285 -16.19 1.99 -9.98
C ARG A 285 -16.52 1.67 -8.51
N ALA A 286 -16.33 2.60 -7.58
CA ALA A 286 -16.61 2.39 -6.17
C ALA A 286 -18.13 2.29 -5.86
N ARG A 287 -19.00 2.91 -6.67
CA ARG A 287 -20.47 2.92 -6.44
C ARG A 287 -21.12 1.54 -6.40
N GLY A 288 -20.60 0.58 -7.17
CA GLY A 288 -21.12 -0.79 -7.23
C GLY A 288 -20.44 -1.77 -6.26
N ARG A 289 -19.66 -1.30 -5.29
CA ARG A 289 -18.87 -2.16 -4.40
C ARG A 289 -19.30 -2.06 -2.94
N SER A 290 -18.89 -3.06 -2.15
CA SER A 290 -18.98 -2.99 -0.70
C SER A 290 -18.25 -1.74 -0.18
N ARG A 291 -18.74 -1.16 0.92
CA ARG A 291 -18.18 0.06 1.52
C ARG A 291 -16.65 -0.03 1.68
N ALA A 292 -16.15 -1.17 2.16
CA ALA A 292 -14.72 -1.37 2.37
C ALA A 292 -13.90 -1.47 1.06
N GLY A 293 -14.45 -2.13 0.04
CA GLY A 293 -13.80 -2.19 -1.27
C GLY A 293 -13.80 -0.83 -1.97
N GLY A 294 -14.90 -0.09 -1.86
CA GLY A 294 -15.02 1.28 -2.37
C GLY A 294 -14.08 2.27 -1.67
N ASP A 295 -14.01 2.23 -0.34
CA ASP A 295 -13.15 3.11 0.46
C ASP A 295 -11.67 2.94 0.11
N GLY A 296 -11.20 1.69 -0.06
CA GLY A 296 -9.81 1.40 -0.41
C GLY A 296 -9.45 1.86 -1.83
N LEU A 297 -10.36 1.66 -2.79
CA LEU A 297 -10.17 2.15 -4.16
C LEU A 297 -10.15 3.68 -4.22
N LEU A 298 -11.06 4.35 -3.50
CA LEU A 298 -11.08 5.81 -3.42
C LEU A 298 -9.82 6.35 -2.74
N PHE A 299 -9.32 5.68 -1.70
CA PHE A 299 -8.07 6.05 -1.03
C PHE A 299 -6.87 5.96 -2.00
N ALA A 300 -6.76 4.86 -2.75
CA ALA A 300 -5.76 4.73 -3.80
C ALA A 300 -5.91 5.80 -4.89
N GLY A 301 -7.15 6.06 -5.31
CA GLY A 301 -7.48 7.06 -6.33
C GLY A 301 -7.06 8.47 -5.94
N VAL A 302 -7.29 8.91 -4.70
CA VAL A 302 -6.89 10.26 -4.26
C VAL A 302 -5.38 10.42 -4.09
N VAL A 303 -4.66 9.39 -3.62
CA VAL A 303 -3.19 9.44 -3.49
C VAL A 303 -2.55 9.46 -4.87
N ALA A 304 -3.06 8.65 -5.80
CA ALA A 304 -2.61 8.70 -7.19
C ALA A 304 -2.97 10.02 -7.88
N ALA A 305 -4.17 10.56 -7.66
CA ALA A 305 -4.57 11.86 -8.19
C ALA A 305 -3.69 12.99 -7.64
N ALA A 306 -3.27 12.92 -6.37
CA ALA A 306 -2.33 13.87 -5.77
C ALA A 306 -0.97 13.86 -6.48
N LEU A 307 -0.43 12.68 -6.80
CA LEU A 307 0.82 12.56 -7.56
C LEU A 307 0.65 13.04 -9.01
N VAL A 308 -0.41 12.64 -9.69
CA VAL A 308 -0.66 13.00 -11.10
C VAL A 308 -0.91 14.50 -11.26
N ALA A 309 -1.64 15.13 -10.32
CA ALA A 309 -1.93 16.56 -10.36
C ALA A 309 -0.77 17.46 -9.89
N SER A 310 0.26 16.88 -9.26
CA SER A 310 1.39 17.64 -8.75
C SER A 310 2.27 18.15 -9.90
N PRO A 311 2.70 19.42 -9.90
CA PRO A 311 3.64 19.92 -10.89
C PRO A 311 5.02 19.28 -10.74
N ILE A 312 5.42 18.95 -9.51
CA ILE A 312 6.71 18.35 -9.19
C ILE A 312 6.47 17.03 -8.47
N VAL A 313 7.05 15.95 -8.97
CA VAL A 313 7.03 14.63 -8.33
C VAL A 313 8.43 14.07 -8.40
N TRP A 314 9.07 13.90 -7.25
CA TRP A 314 10.35 13.22 -7.18
C TRP A 314 10.15 11.71 -6.97
N SER A 315 11.17 10.92 -7.31
CA SER A 315 11.16 9.46 -7.18
C SER A 315 10.72 8.95 -5.81
N HIS A 316 11.23 9.57 -4.76
CA HIS A 316 10.91 9.21 -3.38
C HIS A 316 9.45 9.48 -3.00
N TYR A 317 8.67 10.24 -3.79
CA TYR A 317 7.24 10.47 -3.55
C TYR A 317 6.41 9.22 -3.84
N LEU A 318 6.93 8.31 -4.67
CA LEU A 318 6.26 7.06 -5.01
C LEU A 318 6.08 6.14 -3.79
N LEU A 319 6.88 6.31 -2.72
CA LEU A 319 6.67 5.65 -1.43
C LEU A 319 5.24 5.84 -0.91
N LEU A 320 4.60 6.98 -1.18
CA LEU A 320 3.24 7.25 -0.71
C LEU A 320 2.20 6.30 -1.31
N LEU A 321 2.47 5.68 -2.47
CA LEU A 321 1.63 4.65 -3.08
C LEU A 321 1.64 3.32 -2.31
N VAL A 322 2.62 3.10 -1.43
CA VAL A 322 2.64 1.92 -0.55
C VAL A 322 1.48 1.96 0.45
N ALA A 323 1.06 3.14 0.92
CA ALA A 323 -0.04 3.27 1.87
C ALA A 323 -1.37 2.70 1.32
N PRO A 324 -1.85 3.08 0.11
CA PRO A 324 -3.05 2.47 -0.45
C PRO A 324 -2.87 0.99 -0.83
N LEU A 325 -1.67 0.54 -1.23
CA LEU A 325 -1.40 -0.90 -1.43
C LEU A 325 -1.68 -1.67 -0.15
N LEU A 326 -1.12 -1.21 0.98
CA LEU A 326 -1.34 -1.83 2.29
C LEU A 326 -2.81 -1.74 2.73
N ALA A 327 -3.47 -0.61 2.51
CA ALA A 327 -4.90 -0.45 2.80
C ALA A 327 -5.77 -1.48 2.05
N ILE A 328 -5.45 -1.72 0.78
CA ILE A 328 -6.18 -2.66 -0.06
C ILE A 328 -5.82 -4.11 0.29
N THR A 329 -4.55 -4.47 0.44
CA THR A 329 -4.17 -5.88 0.68
C THR A 329 -4.52 -6.34 2.09
N ARG A 330 -4.29 -5.50 3.10
CA ARG A 330 -4.45 -5.84 4.52
C ARG A 330 -5.82 -5.50 5.09
N GLY A 331 -6.57 -4.63 4.42
CA GLY A 331 -7.87 -4.16 4.90
C GLY A 331 -7.78 -3.17 6.06
N GLY A 332 -8.89 -3.01 6.78
CA GLY A 332 -8.98 -2.16 7.97
C GLY A 332 -9.48 -2.95 9.18
N PRO A 333 -9.57 -2.31 10.36
CA PRO A 333 -10.17 -2.94 11.54
C PRO A 333 -11.54 -3.55 11.20
N GLY A 334 -11.72 -4.84 11.49
CA GLY A 334 -12.98 -5.56 11.25
C GLY A 334 -13.27 -5.95 9.80
N HIS A 335 -12.33 -5.79 8.87
CA HIS A 335 -12.55 -6.11 7.46
C HIS A 335 -11.52 -7.13 6.95
N PRO A 336 -11.94 -8.22 6.29
CA PRO A 336 -11.03 -9.24 5.82
C PRO A 336 -10.07 -8.71 4.75
N ALA A 337 -8.83 -9.21 4.79
CA ALA A 337 -7.80 -8.97 3.78
C ALA A 337 -8.28 -9.39 2.38
N ALA A 338 -7.68 -8.83 1.32
CA ALA A 338 -8.01 -9.27 -0.04
C ALA A 338 -7.62 -10.75 -0.22
N PRO A 339 -8.40 -11.55 -0.98
CA PRO A 339 -7.99 -12.91 -1.30
C PRO A 339 -6.68 -12.89 -2.11
N GLY A 340 -5.74 -13.77 -1.76
CA GLY A 340 -4.44 -13.87 -2.43
C GLY A 340 -3.23 -13.73 -1.49
N ASP A 341 -2.05 -13.58 -2.07
CA ASP A 341 -0.85 -13.22 -1.33
C ASP A 341 -0.83 -11.69 -1.12
N PRO A 342 -0.95 -11.19 0.12
CA PRO A 342 -1.00 -9.75 0.40
C PRO A 342 0.31 -9.03 0.09
N ASP A 343 1.41 -9.77 -0.08
CA ASP A 343 2.73 -9.20 -0.35
C ASP A 343 3.05 -9.09 -1.85
N LEU A 344 2.31 -9.78 -2.73
CA LEU A 344 2.56 -9.77 -4.17
C LEU A 344 2.53 -8.36 -4.81
N PRO A 345 1.51 -7.50 -4.56
CA PRO A 345 1.46 -6.17 -5.16
C PRO A 345 2.62 -5.29 -4.71
N LEU A 346 3.02 -5.45 -3.44
CA LEU A 346 4.14 -4.72 -2.89
C LEU A 346 5.48 -5.24 -3.45
N ALA A 347 5.60 -6.54 -3.70
CA ALA A 347 6.77 -7.12 -4.36
C ALA A 347 6.93 -6.58 -5.79
N LEU A 348 5.84 -6.51 -6.55
CA LEU A 348 5.82 -5.91 -7.88
C LEU A 348 6.17 -4.41 -7.83
N PHE A 349 5.62 -3.67 -6.86
CA PHE A 349 5.98 -2.27 -6.65
C PHE A 349 7.46 -2.11 -6.31
N THR A 350 7.98 -2.94 -5.42
CA THR A 350 9.39 -2.93 -4.99
C THR A 350 10.30 -3.17 -6.18
N GLY A 351 10.11 -4.27 -6.93
CA GLY A 351 10.90 -4.55 -8.12
C GLY A 351 10.76 -3.46 -9.21
N GLY A 352 9.53 -2.99 -9.45
CA GLY A 352 9.25 -1.92 -10.40
C GLY A 352 9.91 -0.59 -10.03
N SER A 353 10.01 -0.27 -8.74
CA SER A 353 10.67 0.96 -8.28
C SER A 353 12.15 1.00 -8.67
N TRP A 354 12.85 -0.14 -8.60
CA TRP A 354 14.27 -0.23 -9.00
C TRP A 354 14.49 -0.12 -10.50
N LEU A 355 13.53 -0.57 -11.31
CA LEU A 355 13.56 -0.38 -12.77
C LEU A 355 13.29 1.08 -13.15
N LEU A 356 12.48 1.77 -12.34
CA LEU A 356 12.08 3.14 -12.60
C LEU A 356 13.15 4.14 -12.15
N VAL A 357 13.68 3.95 -10.94
CA VAL A 357 14.67 4.82 -10.31
C VAL A 357 15.63 3.97 -9.50
N THR A 358 16.91 4.13 -9.78
CA THR A 358 17.99 3.61 -8.94
C THR A 358 18.36 4.64 -7.87
N PRO A 359 18.72 4.21 -6.64
CA PRO A 359 19.23 5.11 -5.62
C PRO A 359 20.44 5.93 -6.12
N HIS A 360 20.61 7.13 -5.58
CA HIS A 360 21.71 8.01 -5.99
C HIS A 360 23.07 7.35 -5.77
N LEU A 361 24.01 7.59 -6.69
CA LEU A 361 25.38 7.08 -6.67
C LEU A 361 25.52 5.54 -6.65
N SER A 362 24.48 4.81 -7.07
CA SER A 362 24.57 3.35 -7.15
C SER A 362 25.64 2.91 -8.17
N THR A 363 26.65 2.17 -7.71
CA THR A 363 27.64 1.55 -8.59
C THR A 363 27.09 0.26 -9.21
N PRO A 364 27.71 -0.28 -10.28
CA PRO A 364 27.32 -1.59 -10.82
C PRO A 364 27.36 -2.72 -9.77
N ILE A 365 28.29 -2.64 -8.81
CA ILE A 365 28.40 -3.61 -7.71
C ILE A 365 27.20 -3.46 -6.77
N ASP A 366 26.81 -2.24 -6.42
CA ASP A 366 25.64 -2.00 -5.57
C ASP A 366 24.36 -2.51 -6.25
N LEU A 367 24.23 -2.33 -7.56
CA LEU A 367 23.10 -2.86 -8.32
C LEU A 367 23.09 -4.40 -8.35
N LEU A 368 24.25 -5.04 -8.43
CA LEU A 368 24.37 -6.50 -8.34
C LEU A 368 23.97 -6.99 -6.94
N VAL A 369 24.46 -6.35 -5.88
CA VAL A 369 24.11 -6.67 -4.49
C VAL A 369 22.61 -6.47 -4.25
N ALA A 370 22.05 -5.35 -4.71
CA ALA A 370 20.60 -5.13 -4.68
C ALA A 370 19.86 -6.24 -5.42
N ALA A 371 20.27 -6.62 -6.64
CA ALA A 371 19.61 -7.68 -7.39
C ALA A 371 19.63 -9.04 -6.66
N VAL A 372 20.75 -9.38 -6.01
CA VAL A 372 20.90 -10.62 -5.22
C VAL A 372 19.96 -10.62 -4.00
N VAL A 373 19.80 -9.48 -3.33
CA VAL A 373 18.92 -9.35 -2.15
C VAL A 373 17.44 -9.25 -2.55
N LEU A 374 17.14 -8.45 -3.56
CA LEU A 374 15.78 -8.17 -4.04
C LEU A 374 15.19 -9.33 -4.81
N GLY A 375 16.00 -10.07 -5.57
CA GLY A 375 15.55 -11.19 -6.39
C GLY A 375 14.68 -12.17 -5.60
N PRO A 376 15.18 -12.74 -4.48
CA PRO A 376 14.39 -13.59 -3.59
C PRO A 376 13.19 -12.88 -2.96
N LEU A 377 13.35 -11.60 -2.56
CA LEU A 377 12.28 -10.80 -1.95
C LEU A 377 11.07 -10.59 -2.89
N VAL A 378 11.34 -10.43 -4.18
CA VAL A 378 10.31 -10.20 -5.20
C VAL A 378 9.80 -11.52 -5.78
N ALA A 379 10.67 -12.50 -6.00
CA ALA A 379 10.32 -13.78 -6.62
C ALA A 379 9.44 -14.66 -5.73
N LEU A 380 9.64 -14.66 -4.42
CA LEU A 380 8.94 -15.59 -3.53
C LEU A 380 7.40 -15.39 -3.49
N PRO A 381 6.86 -14.15 -3.38
CA PRO A 381 5.42 -13.92 -3.52
C PRO A 381 4.84 -14.35 -4.88
N LEU A 382 5.62 -14.20 -5.96
CA LEU A 382 5.23 -14.66 -7.30
C LEU A 382 5.11 -16.18 -7.35
N VAL A 383 6.12 -16.89 -6.83
CA VAL A 383 6.14 -18.36 -6.77
C VAL A 383 5.01 -18.90 -5.88
N ARG A 384 4.76 -18.29 -4.71
CA ARG A 384 3.66 -18.68 -3.81
C ARG A 384 2.30 -18.53 -4.49
N THR A 385 2.10 -17.43 -5.20
CA THR A 385 0.86 -17.18 -5.94
C THR A 385 0.69 -18.20 -7.06
N ALA A 386 1.76 -18.53 -7.80
CA ALA A 386 1.72 -19.55 -8.86
C ALA A 386 1.41 -20.95 -8.31
N ARG A 387 2.01 -21.35 -7.18
CA ARG A 387 1.73 -22.64 -6.52
C ARG A 387 0.28 -22.75 -6.06
N ARG A 388 -0.25 -21.73 -5.38
CA ARG A 388 -1.66 -21.69 -4.93
C ARG A 388 -2.64 -21.82 -6.10
N ARG A 389 -2.32 -21.23 -7.26
CA ARG A 389 -3.15 -21.38 -8.47
C ARG A 389 -3.11 -22.78 -9.05
N ARG A 390 -2.00 -23.51 -8.90
CA ARG A 390 -1.90 -24.92 -9.31
C ARG A 390 -2.66 -25.84 -8.36
N GLU A 391 -2.50 -25.63 -7.06
CA GLU A 391 -3.15 -26.44 -6.00
C GLU A 391 -4.67 -26.20 -5.91
N GLY A 392 -5.13 -24.99 -6.20
CA GLY A 392 -6.56 -24.64 -6.18
C GLY A 392 -7.31 -25.04 -7.44
N ARG A 393 -6.64 -25.64 -8.44
CA ARG A 393 -7.32 -26.23 -9.59
C ARG A 393 -7.91 -27.56 -9.11
N PRO A 394 -9.24 -27.73 -9.08
CA PRO A 394 -9.83 -29.02 -8.70
C PRO A 394 -9.18 -30.10 -9.55
N ALA A 395 -8.75 -31.19 -8.91
CA ALA A 395 -8.24 -32.35 -9.61
C ALA A 395 -9.26 -32.72 -10.68
N ASP A 396 -8.78 -32.90 -11.91
CA ASP A 396 -9.63 -33.22 -13.05
C ASP A 396 -10.45 -34.46 -12.68
N PRO A 397 -11.79 -34.37 -12.57
CA PRO A 397 -12.60 -35.51 -12.15
C PRO A 397 -12.41 -36.73 -13.05
N ASP A 398 -11.93 -36.52 -14.28
CA ASP A 398 -11.61 -37.59 -15.24
C ASP A 398 -10.34 -38.40 -14.87
N GLN A 399 -9.52 -37.97 -13.91
CA GLN A 399 -8.40 -38.75 -13.37
C GLN A 399 -8.77 -39.59 -12.13
N ALA A 400 -10.01 -39.51 -11.64
CA ALA A 400 -10.42 -40.19 -10.40
C ALA A 400 -11.06 -41.58 -10.60
N THR A 401 -11.14 -42.09 -11.82
CA THR A 401 -11.77 -43.40 -12.10
C THR A 401 -11.01 -44.17 -13.18
N GLU A 402 -9.82 -44.65 -12.85
CA GLU A 402 -9.44 -45.98 -13.33
C GLU A 402 -9.63 -46.92 -12.14
N PRO A 403 -10.73 -47.69 -12.07
CA PRO A 403 -10.86 -48.69 -11.03
C PRO A 403 -9.73 -49.71 -11.21
N ASP A 404 -8.87 -49.82 -10.21
CA ASP A 404 -7.89 -50.90 -10.11
C ASP A 404 -8.64 -52.23 -10.29
N HIS A 405 -8.55 -52.80 -11.49
CA HIS A 405 -8.88 -54.18 -11.75
C HIS A 405 -7.87 -55.03 -10.98
N VAL A 406 -8.19 -55.30 -9.72
CA VAL A 406 -7.55 -56.31 -8.90
C VAL A 406 -7.75 -57.64 -9.60
N ALA A 407 -6.70 -58.08 -10.29
CA ALA A 407 -6.54 -59.44 -10.77
C ALA A 407 -6.46 -60.38 -9.55
N GLY A 408 -7.62 -60.81 -9.07
CA GLY A 408 -7.78 -61.89 -8.11
C GLY A 408 -8.02 -63.20 -8.86
N SER A 409 -6.98 -64.01 -8.93
CA SER A 409 -6.98 -65.39 -9.40
C SER A 409 -7.89 -66.31 -8.57
N GLY A 410 -8.69 -67.15 -9.24
CA GLY A 410 -8.79 -68.57 -8.88
C GLY A 410 -10.08 -69.10 -8.23
N HIS A 411 -10.73 -70.01 -8.98
CA HIS A 411 -11.43 -71.24 -8.56
C HIS A 411 -12.93 -71.20 -8.22
N GLY A 412 -13.70 -71.98 -8.99
CA GLY A 412 -14.65 -72.93 -8.40
C GLY A 412 -16.13 -72.83 -8.83
N ALA A 413 -16.46 -73.52 -9.93
CA ALA A 413 -17.62 -74.39 -10.14
C ALA A 413 -19.10 -73.91 -9.95
N GLU A 414 -19.84 -74.24 -11.02
CA GLU A 414 -21.23 -74.68 -11.16
C GLU A 414 -22.38 -73.71 -11.51
N PRO A 415 -23.33 -74.18 -12.37
CA PRO A 415 -24.24 -73.35 -13.13
C PRO A 415 -25.70 -73.43 -12.63
N ALA A 416 -26.42 -72.31 -12.68
CA ALA A 416 -27.87 -72.31 -12.46
C ALA A 416 -28.60 -71.38 -13.44
N VAL A 417 -29.20 -72.03 -14.44
CA VAL A 417 -30.56 -71.85 -14.96
C VAL A 417 -31.08 -70.42 -15.19
N ALA A 418 -31.15 -70.11 -16.48
CA ALA A 418 -32.12 -69.30 -17.21
C ALA A 418 -33.33 -68.68 -16.47
N ALA A 419 -33.51 -67.37 -16.71
CA ALA A 419 -34.82 -66.74 -16.83
C ALA A 419 -34.77 -65.69 -17.97
N PRO A 420 -35.73 -65.67 -18.92
CA PRO A 420 -35.75 -64.69 -20.00
C PRO A 420 -36.49 -63.43 -19.53
N ALA A 421 -35.76 -62.37 -19.21
CA ALA A 421 -36.33 -61.06 -18.95
C ALA A 421 -36.42 -60.27 -20.27
N VAL A 422 -37.65 -60.21 -20.77
CA VAL A 422 -38.24 -59.31 -21.77
C VAL A 422 -37.47 -57.99 -21.92
N ALA A 423 -36.95 -57.76 -23.13
CA ALA A 423 -36.43 -56.47 -23.56
C ALA A 423 -37.58 -55.47 -23.69
N VAL A 424 -37.54 -54.40 -22.88
CA VAL A 424 -38.33 -53.18 -23.10
C VAL A 424 -37.49 -52.24 -23.98
N PRO A 425 -37.91 -51.94 -25.21
CA PRO A 425 -37.28 -50.90 -26.02
C PRO A 425 -37.83 -49.54 -25.58
N GLY A 426 -37.01 -48.71 -24.93
CA GLY A 426 -37.47 -47.38 -24.54
C GLY A 426 -36.58 -46.54 -23.61
N SER A 427 -35.39 -47.01 -23.22
CA SER A 427 -34.49 -46.22 -22.38
C SER A 427 -33.63 -45.28 -23.24
N PRO A 428 -33.74 -43.94 -23.11
CA PRO A 428 -32.84 -43.04 -23.80
C PRO A 428 -31.42 -43.26 -23.28
N VAL A 429 -30.50 -43.53 -24.21
CA VAL A 429 -29.06 -43.57 -23.97
C VAL A 429 -28.67 -42.33 -23.16
N PRO A 430 -27.93 -42.44 -22.04
CA PRO A 430 -27.37 -41.27 -21.37
C PRO A 430 -26.43 -40.61 -22.38
N GLY A 431 -26.88 -39.49 -22.95
CA GLY A 431 -26.11 -38.75 -23.94
C GLY A 431 -24.75 -38.45 -23.36
N LEU A 432 -23.72 -38.80 -24.11
CA LEU A 432 -22.36 -38.26 -23.97
C LEU A 432 -22.50 -36.75 -23.78
N ALA A 433 -22.39 -36.31 -22.53
CA ALA A 433 -22.40 -34.90 -22.17
C ALA A 433 -21.20 -34.29 -22.88
N ALA A 434 -21.47 -33.59 -23.98
CA ALA A 434 -20.47 -32.91 -24.77
C ALA A 434 -19.65 -32.02 -23.83
N ALA A 435 -18.39 -32.39 -23.62
CA ALA A 435 -17.45 -31.65 -22.81
C ALA A 435 -17.41 -30.21 -23.32
N GLU A 436 -17.97 -29.28 -22.53
CA GLU A 436 -18.08 -27.88 -22.92
C GLU A 436 -16.69 -27.28 -23.16
N PRO A 437 -16.37 -26.81 -24.39
CA PRO A 437 -15.08 -26.19 -24.70
C PRO A 437 -15.05 -24.72 -24.26
N VAL A 438 -15.20 -24.44 -22.96
CA VAL A 438 -15.45 -23.06 -22.48
C VAL A 438 -14.21 -22.38 -21.86
N ALA A 439 -13.10 -23.10 -21.64
CA ALA A 439 -11.91 -22.54 -21.00
C ALA A 439 -10.95 -21.75 -21.94
N ALA A 440 -10.78 -22.19 -23.19
CA ALA A 440 -9.86 -21.58 -24.15
C ALA A 440 -10.12 -20.09 -24.50
N PRO A 441 -11.38 -19.63 -24.72
CA PRO A 441 -11.62 -18.26 -25.18
C PRO A 441 -11.30 -17.19 -24.12
N ARG A 442 -11.38 -17.50 -22.82
CA ARG A 442 -11.10 -16.54 -21.74
C ARG A 442 -9.60 -16.24 -21.59
N MET A 443 -8.74 -17.23 -21.80
CA MET A 443 -7.28 -17.05 -21.77
C MET A 443 -6.82 -16.22 -22.97
N ALA A 444 -7.32 -16.53 -24.17
CA ALA A 444 -7.03 -15.76 -25.38
C ALA A 444 -7.43 -14.29 -25.25
N MET A 445 -8.63 -14.01 -24.73
CA MET A 445 -9.11 -12.63 -24.52
C MET A 445 -8.27 -11.87 -23.48
N THR A 446 -7.80 -12.54 -22.43
CA THR A 446 -6.95 -11.92 -21.40
C THR A 446 -5.57 -11.60 -21.94
N ALA A 447 -4.97 -12.52 -22.70
CA ALA A 447 -3.70 -12.31 -23.39
C ALA A 447 -3.80 -11.16 -24.39
N LEU A 448 -4.86 -11.14 -25.22
CA LEU A 448 -5.11 -10.06 -26.18
C LEU A 448 -5.21 -8.69 -25.49
N ARG A 449 -5.96 -8.60 -24.38
CA ARG A 449 -6.06 -7.35 -23.61
C ARG A 449 -4.70 -6.90 -23.05
N ALA A 450 -3.90 -7.83 -22.53
CA ALA A 450 -2.57 -7.52 -22.03
C ALA A 450 -1.65 -7.01 -23.15
N VAL A 451 -1.69 -7.64 -24.33
CA VAL A 451 -0.94 -7.20 -25.52
C VAL A 451 -1.39 -5.83 -25.98
N LEU A 452 -2.70 -5.57 -26.08
CA LEU A 452 -3.23 -4.26 -26.48
C LEU A 452 -2.84 -3.15 -25.50
N VAL A 453 -2.89 -3.42 -24.18
CA VAL A 453 -2.43 -2.47 -23.16
C VAL A 453 -0.93 -2.23 -23.28
N ALA A 454 -0.13 -3.28 -23.45
CA ALA A 454 1.31 -3.16 -23.63
C ALA A 454 1.67 -2.37 -24.91
N ALA A 455 0.96 -2.61 -26.01
CA ALA A 455 1.13 -1.88 -27.26
C ALA A 455 0.72 -0.41 -27.13
N LEU A 456 -0.39 -0.11 -26.45
CA LEU A 456 -0.83 1.28 -26.20
C LEU A 456 0.18 2.03 -25.31
N VAL A 457 0.62 1.41 -24.21
CA VAL A 457 1.64 1.97 -23.32
C VAL A 457 2.95 2.17 -24.08
N GLY A 458 3.46 1.13 -24.74
CA GLY A 458 4.67 1.24 -25.56
C GLY A 458 4.58 2.32 -26.63
N GLY A 459 3.44 2.41 -27.33
CA GLY A 459 3.19 3.42 -28.36
C GLY A 459 3.16 4.85 -27.83
N VAL A 460 2.44 5.11 -26.73
CA VAL A 460 2.41 6.45 -26.10
C VAL A 460 3.80 6.82 -25.58
N GLY A 461 4.50 5.87 -24.95
CA GLY A 461 5.88 6.09 -24.48
C GLY A 461 6.83 6.43 -25.63
N ALA A 462 6.74 5.71 -26.75
CA ALA A 462 7.53 5.99 -27.95
C ALA A 462 7.23 7.37 -28.53
N VAL A 463 5.96 7.77 -28.62
CA VAL A 463 5.57 9.12 -29.10
C VAL A 463 6.11 10.21 -28.18
N CYS A 464 5.98 10.05 -26.86
CA CYS A 464 6.55 10.99 -25.89
C CYS A 464 8.07 11.09 -26.02
N TRP A 465 8.76 9.95 -26.14
CA TRP A 465 10.21 9.90 -26.28
C TRP A 465 10.69 10.55 -27.59
N ILE A 466 10.04 10.25 -28.72
CA ILE A 466 10.36 10.90 -30.02
C ILE A 466 10.16 12.41 -29.93
N ALA A 467 9.04 12.86 -29.35
CA ALA A 467 8.73 14.28 -29.21
C ALA A 467 9.73 15.02 -28.30
N ALA A 468 10.23 14.37 -27.25
CA ALA A 468 11.25 14.95 -26.36
C ALA A 468 12.66 14.88 -26.97
N ARG A 469 12.98 13.81 -27.68
CA ARG A 469 14.25 13.67 -28.42
C ARG A 469 14.40 14.74 -29.48
N ALA A 470 13.31 15.10 -30.17
CA ALA A 470 13.30 16.21 -31.12
C ALA A 470 13.67 17.57 -30.47
N ARG A 471 13.67 17.64 -29.14
CA ARG A 471 14.02 18.82 -28.34
C ARG A 471 15.29 18.67 -27.51
N GLY A 472 15.97 17.52 -27.58
CA GLY A 472 17.16 17.24 -26.76
C GLY A 472 16.86 16.86 -25.30
N GLU A 473 15.62 16.49 -24.98
CA GLU A 473 15.12 16.26 -23.61
C GLU A 473 14.79 14.77 -23.35
N ASP A 474 15.40 13.84 -24.08
CA ASP A 474 14.98 12.43 -24.11
C ASP A 474 15.25 11.65 -22.82
N ALA A 475 16.30 11.98 -22.08
CA ALA A 475 16.61 11.34 -20.80
C ALA A 475 15.55 11.60 -19.71
N ARG A 476 14.92 12.79 -19.71
CA ARG A 476 13.98 13.24 -18.67
C ARG A 476 12.60 12.58 -18.80
N VAL A 477 12.21 12.19 -20.01
CA VAL A 477 10.86 11.66 -20.30
C VAL A 477 10.64 10.22 -19.86
N VAL A 478 11.67 9.38 -19.90
CA VAL A 478 11.53 7.94 -19.61
C VAL A 478 11.08 7.71 -18.17
N GLY A 479 11.67 8.43 -17.22
CA GLY A 479 11.32 8.34 -15.80
C GLY A 479 9.89 8.80 -15.52
N ALA A 480 9.51 10.00 -15.97
CA ALA A 480 8.17 10.55 -15.75
C ALA A 480 7.08 9.66 -16.38
N TYR A 481 7.34 9.16 -17.59
CA TYR A 481 6.45 8.22 -18.26
C TYR A 481 6.29 6.91 -17.46
N GLY A 482 7.40 6.31 -17.01
CA GLY A 482 7.37 5.10 -16.22
C GLY A 482 6.63 5.25 -14.88
N ALA A 483 6.79 6.41 -14.21
CA ALA A 483 6.11 6.71 -12.95
C ALA A 483 4.60 6.82 -13.14
N LEU A 484 4.16 7.48 -14.22
CA LEU A 484 2.75 7.57 -14.59
C LEU A 484 2.17 6.19 -14.87
N VAL A 485 2.83 5.40 -15.71
CA VAL A 485 2.39 4.03 -16.05
C VAL A 485 2.31 3.15 -14.81
N GLY A 486 3.32 3.20 -13.93
CA GLY A 486 3.33 2.46 -12.67
C GLY A 486 2.17 2.84 -11.76
N THR A 487 1.87 4.14 -11.66
CA THR A 487 0.72 4.66 -10.88
C THR A 487 -0.61 4.16 -11.45
N LEU A 488 -0.78 4.21 -12.77
CA LEU A 488 -1.98 3.70 -13.45
C LEU A 488 -2.12 2.17 -13.32
N ALA A 489 -1.02 1.43 -13.42
CA ALA A 489 -1.01 -0.02 -13.25
C ALA A 489 -1.42 -0.42 -11.82
N LEU A 490 -0.93 0.30 -10.81
CA LEU A 490 -1.33 0.11 -9.42
C LEU A 490 -2.84 0.33 -9.22
N LEU A 491 -3.41 1.37 -9.84
CA LEU A 491 -4.84 1.62 -9.79
C LEU A 491 -5.65 0.56 -10.52
N ALA A 492 -5.20 0.11 -11.69
CA ALA A 492 -5.83 -0.99 -12.41
C ALA A 492 -5.85 -2.27 -11.56
N TRP A 493 -4.73 -2.57 -10.89
CA TRP A 493 -4.65 -3.65 -9.92
C TRP A 493 -5.63 -3.45 -8.75
N ALA A 494 -5.69 -2.25 -8.16
CA ALA A 494 -6.62 -1.92 -7.07
C ALA A 494 -8.10 -2.10 -7.49
N VAL A 495 -8.44 -1.75 -8.73
CA VAL A 495 -9.76 -2.00 -9.33
C VAL A 495 -10.02 -3.50 -9.45
N GLY A 496 -9.03 -4.30 -9.84
CA GLY A 496 -9.13 -5.76 -9.89
C GLY A 496 -9.34 -6.38 -8.50
N ALA A 497 -8.44 -6.11 -7.55
CA ALA A 497 -8.47 -6.64 -6.20
C ALA A 497 -9.76 -6.28 -5.43
N SER A 498 -10.37 -5.14 -5.75
CA SER A 498 -11.65 -4.73 -5.17
C SER A 498 -12.88 -5.43 -5.78
N ARG A 499 -12.79 -6.02 -6.98
CA ARG A 499 -13.88 -6.84 -7.57
C ARG A 499 -14.01 -8.18 -6.88
N ASP A 500 -12.88 -8.86 -6.62
CA ASP A 500 -12.88 -10.21 -6.05
C ASP A 500 -13.53 -10.26 -4.66
N ARG A 501 -13.52 -9.15 -3.92
CA ARG A 501 -14.21 -9.03 -2.63
C ARG A 501 -15.74 -9.01 -2.72
N GLY A 502 -16.31 -8.53 -3.83
CA GLY A 502 -17.77 -8.46 -4.00
C GLY A 502 -18.38 -9.80 -4.40
N ALA A 503 -17.59 -10.67 -5.03
CA ALA A 503 -18.04 -11.97 -5.53
C ALA A 503 -18.02 -13.08 -4.46
N ALA A 504 -17.27 -12.90 -3.37
CA ALA A 504 -17.34 -13.79 -2.23
C ALA A 504 -18.74 -13.67 -1.60
N GLN A 505 -19.64 -14.59 -1.96
CA GLN A 505 -21.00 -14.64 -1.42
C GLN A 505 -20.91 -14.56 0.12
N PRO A 506 -21.79 -13.79 0.77
CA PRO A 506 -21.97 -13.93 2.20
C PRO A 506 -22.28 -15.40 2.44
N GLY A 507 -21.35 -16.13 3.08
CA GLY A 507 -21.58 -17.52 3.44
C GLY A 507 -22.94 -17.62 4.15
N PRO A 508 -23.68 -18.72 3.96
CA PRO A 508 -25.03 -18.86 4.49
C PRO A 508 -25.00 -18.41 5.94
N ALA A 509 -25.71 -17.32 6.24
CA ALA A 509 -25.74 -16.76 7.56
C ALA A 509 -26.30 -17.86 8.46
N GLY A 510 -25.42 -18.55 9.17
CA GLY A 510 -25.82 -19.53 10.17
C GLY A 510 -26.85 -18.85 11.08
N PRO A 511 -27.94 -19.54 11.46
CA PRO A 511 -29.08 -18.94 12.13
C PRO A 511 -28.60 -18.03 13.27
N LEU A 512 -28.72 -16.72 13.04
CA LEU A 512 -28.29 -15.71 13.99
C LEU A 512 -29.25 -15.80 15.17
N GLY A 513 -28.82 -16.48 16.24
CA GLY A 513 -29.49 -16.40 17.53
C GLY A 513 -29.65 -14.92 17.94
N PRO A 514 -30.68 -14.57 18.73
CA PRO A 514 -31.06 -13.19 19.01
C PRO A 514 -29.88 -12.38 19.56
N VAL A 515 -29.28 -11.55 18.71
CA VAL A 515 -28.17 -10.67 19.08
C VAL A 515 -28.77 -9.43 19.76
N SER A 516 -28.76 -9.45 21.08
CA SER A 516 -29.08 -8.27 21.90
C SER A 516 -28.08 -7.13 21.59
N PRO A 517 -28.53 -5.86 21.51
CA PRO A 517 -27.71 -4.73 21.08
C PRO A 517 -26.77 -4.28 22.20
N ARG A 518 -25.75 -5.09 22.53
CA ARG A 518 -24.66 -4.65 23.39
C ARG A 518 -23.69 -3.81 22.57
N ARG A 519 -23.73 -2.49 22.76
CA ARG A 519 -22.65 -1.56 22.39
C ARG A 519 -21.33 -2.06 23.01
N ARG A 520 -20.57 -2.87 22.27
CA ARG A 520 -19.17 -3.18 22.64
C ARG A 520 -18.36 -1.90 22.50
N ARG A 521 -18.19 -1.16 23.60
CA ARG A 521 -17.05 -0.24 23.75
C ARG A 521 -15.80 -1.09 23.60
N VAL A 522 -15.06 -0.87 22.53
CA VAL A 522 -13.71 -1.42 22.37
C VAL A 522 -12.87 -0.77 23.47
N ARG A 523 -12.67 -1.49 24.58
CA ARG A 523 -11.65 -1.12 25.57
C ARG A 523 -10.31 -1.45 24.94
N TRP A 524 -9.55 -0.43 24.58
CA TRP A 524 -8.13 -0.57 24.34
C TRP A 524 -7.47 -1.10 25.62
N PRO A 525 -6.53 -2.05 25.53
CA PRO A 525 -5.76 -2.46 26.70
C PRO A 525 -4.98 -1.25 27.19
N VAL A 526 -5.39 -0.70 28.34
CA VAL A 526 -4.62 0.28 29.08
C VAL A 526 -3.37 -0.45 29.59
N PRO A 527 -2.16 0.00 29.27
CA PRO A 527 -0.95 -0.59 29.84
C PRO A 527 -1.01 -0.46 31.37
N MET A 528 -0.89 -1.58 32.07
CA MET A 528 -0.76 -1.61 33.53
C MET A 528 0.40 -0.70 33.96
N PRO A 529 0.25 0.12 35.01
CA PRO A 529 1.37 0.87 35.56
C PRO A 529 2.39 -0.12 36.12
N ALA A 530 3.64 -0.01 35.69
CA ALA A 530 4.76 -0.69 36.31
C ALA A 530 4.98 -0.09 37.70
N THR A 531 4.50 -0.78 38.72
CA THR A 531 4.89 -0.55 40.11
C THR A 531 6.28 -1.11 40.33
N GLY A 532 7.27 -0.23 40.40
CA GLY A 532 8.66 -0.59 40.69
C GLY A 532 9.45 0.64 41.08
N ALA A 533 9.36 1.02 42.35
CA ALA A 533 10.18 2.07 42.94
C ALA A 533 11.64 1.61 43.07
N LEU A 534 12.58 2.51 42.76
CA LEU A 534 13.85 2.57 43.48
C LEU A 534 14.34 4.02 43.59
N ARG A 535 14.54 4.41 44.85
CA ARG A 535 15.08 5.68 45.34
C ARG A 535 16.60 5.74 45.13
N THR A 536 17.10 6.97 45.29
CA THR A 536 18.50 7.43 45.43
C THR A 536 19.17 7.70 44.08
N ARG A 537 19.90 8.79 43.85
CA ARG A 537 20.69 9.64 44.75
C ARG A 537 20.89 11.01 44.10
N THR A 538 20.66 12.08 44.86
CA THR A 538 20.97 13.47 44.48
C THR A 538 22.48 13.68 44.41
N GLY A 539 22.97 14.20 43.28
CA GLY A 539 24.34 14.68 43.12
C GLY A 539 24.35 15.96 42.26
N ARG A 540 24.56 17.10 42.91
CA ARG A 540 24.96 18.37 42.29
C ARG A 540 26.37 18.25 41.72
N VAL A 541 26.61 18.70 40.49
CA VAL A 541 27.85 19.40 40.06
C VAL A 541 27.52 20.40 38.94
N HIS A 542 28.25 21.51 38.96
CA HIS A 542 28.16 22.81 38.27
C HIS A 542 28.32 22.83 36.72
N PRO A 543 28.08 24.01 36.08
CA PRO A 543 28.07 24.18 34.63
C PRO A 543 29.46 24.48 34.05
N GLN A 544 29.62 24.15 32.76
CA GLN A 544 30.43 24.90 31.79
C GLN A 544 29.64 25.00 30.49
#